data_AF-A0A146KCR6-F1
#
_entry.id   AF-A0A146KCR6-F1
#
_cell.length_a   1.000
_cell.length_b   1.000
_cell.length_c   1.000
_cell.angle_alpha   90.00
_cell.angle_beta   90.00
_cell.angle_gamma   90.00
#
_symmetry.space_group_name_H-M   'P 1'
#
loop_
_entity.id
_entity.type
_entity.pdbx_description
1 polymer ?
#
loop_
_entity_poly.entity_id
_entity_poly.type
_entity_poly.pdbx_seq_one_letter_code
_entity_poly.pdbx_strand_id
1 'polypeptide(L)' 'HYFNQNVKGIIFVVDAAERDNDMRESAFHEFDRLLQEELLSNIPLLVFANKQDLPNAYEMDEIIRYL' A
#
# COMPACT_ATOMS: atom_id res chain seq x y z
N HIS A 1 12.33 6.04 -9.75
CA HIS A 1 13.28 5.24 -10.54
C HIS A 1 13.11 3.73 -10.26
N TYR A 2 11.86 3.25 -10.14
CA TYR A 2 11.53 1.90 -9.64
C TYR A 2 10.69 1.06 -10.63
N PHE A 3 10.27 1.63 -11.76
CA PHE A 3 9.27 1.05 -12.63
C PHE A 3 9.86 0.74 -14.01
N ASN A 4 9.89 -0.55 -14.36
CA ASN A 4 10.27 -1.04 -15.69
C ASN A 4 9.01 -1.17 -16.55
N GLN A 5 9.11 -0.95 -17.87
CA GLN A 5 7.96 -1.03 -18.79
C GLN A 5 7.30 -2.42 -18.88
N ASN A 6 7.89 -3.45 -18.28
CA ASN A 6 7.38 -4.82 -18.33
C ASN A 6 6.81 -5.32 -17.00
N VAL A 7 6.48 -4.42 -16.07
CA VAL A 7 5.72 -4.78 -14.87
C VAL A 7 4.36 -5.37 -15.32
N LYS A 8 3.95 -6.48 -14.69
CA LYS A 8 2.68 -7.18 -14.99
C LYS A 8 1.73 -7.22 -13.79
N GLY A 9 2.20 -6.79 -12.64
CA GLY A 9 1.45 -6.76 -11.39
C GLY A 9 2.24 -6.01 -10.34
N ILE A 10 1.52 -5.45 -9.38
CA ILE A 10 2.10 -4.73 -8.24
C ILE A 10 1.59 -5.40 -6.97
N ILE A 11 2.50 -5.63 -6.03
CA ILE A 11 2.16 -6.06 -4.68
C ILE A 11 2.57 -4.92 -3.75
N PHE A 12 1.57 -4.31 -3.11
CA PHE A 12 1.78 -3.26 -2.11
C PHE A 12 1.54 -3.85 -0.72
N VAL A 13 2.52 -3.76 0.17
CA VAL A 13 2.43 -4.37 1.50
C VAL A 13 2.40 -3.27 2.55
N VAL A 14 1.31 -3.22 3.32
CA VAL A 14 1.12 -2.33 4.45
C VAL A 14 1.46 -3.09 5.72
N ASP A 15 2.26 -2.50 6.61
CA ASP A 15 2.40 -2.99 7.97
C ASP A 15 1.18 -2.56 8.79
N ALA A 16 0.22 -3.48 9.01
CA ALA A 16 -1.01 -3.14 9.70
C ALA A 16 -0.81 -2.79 11.18
N ALA A 17 0.32 -3.16 11.77
CA ALA A 17 0.62 -2.89 13.18
C ALA A 17 1.39 -1.56 13.39
N GLU A 18 1.69 -0.82 12.32
CA GLU A 18 2.36 0.46 12.42
C GLU A 18 1.39 1.54 12.93
N ARG A 19 1.44 1.83 14.24
CA ARG A 19 0.55 2.76 14.94
C ARG A 19 1.08 4.20 14.99
N ASP A 20 2.24 4.49 14.44
CA ASP A 20 2.71 5.87 14.38
C ASP A 20 1.73 6.69 13.53
N ASN A 21 1.52 7.96 13.91
CA ASN A 21 0.69 8.89 13.12
C ASN A 21 1.17 9.00 11.65
N ASP A 22 2.38 8.51 11.39
CA ASP A 22 3.10 8.50 10.13
C ASP A 22 2.72 7.37 9.16
N MET A 23 1.95 6.33 9.56
CA MET A 23 1.44 5.35 8.57
C MET A 23 0.63 6.06 7.46
N ARG A 24 -0.05 7.15 7.83
CA ARG A 24 -0.76 8.04 6.90
C ARG A 24 0.17 8.90 6.05
N GLU A 25 1.34 9.27 6.54
CA GLU A 25 2.27 10.11 5.77
C GLU A 25 3.22 9.30 4.89
N SER A 26 3.51 8.04 5.25
CA SER A 26 4.48 7.21 4.52
C SER A 26 3.80 6.29 3.50
N ALA A 27 2.96 5.35 3.96
CA ALA A 27 2.38 4.33 3.10
C ALA A 27 1.35 4.91 2.12
N PHE A 28 0.51 5.85 2.57
CA PHE A 28 -0.49 6.48 1.71
C PHE A 28 0.12 7.39 0.64
N HIS A 29 1.08 8.25 1.00
CA HIS A 29 1.74 9.10 0.00
C HIS A 29 2.47 8.27 -1.06
N GLU A 30 3.09 7.15 -0.66
CA GLU A 30 3.73 6.22 -1.58
C GLU A 30 2.72 5.49 -2.47
N PHE A 31 1.57 5.10 -1.91
CA PHE A 31 0.47 4.50 -2.65
C PHE A 31 -0.12 5.48 -3.69
N ASP A 32 -0.44 6.70 -3.28
CA ASP A 32 -0.92 7.77 -4.17
C ASP A 32 0.09 8.06 -5.28
N ARG A 33 1.37 8.16 -4.94
CA ARG A 33 2.43 8.35 -5.95
C ARG A 33 2.43 7.20 -6.94
N LEU A 34 2.35 5.96 -6.46
CA LEU A 34 2.34 4.77 -7.30
C LEU A 34 1.12 4.73 -8.24
N LEU A 35 -0.05 5.18 -7.79
CA LEU A 35 -1.25 5.27 -8.63
C LEU A 35 -1.16 6.36 -9.71
N GLN A 36 -0.33 7.40 -9.50
CA GLN A 36 -0.09 8.46 -10.47
C GLN A 36 0.93 8.09 -11.55
N GLU A 37 1.64 6.96 -11.41
CA GLU A 37 2.64 6.52 -12.38
C GLU A 37 1.95 5.96 -13.64
N GLU A 38 2.01 6.71 -14.75
CA GLU A 38 1.37 6.33 -16.01
C GLU A 38 1.85 4.97 -16.54
N LEU A 39 3.11 4.62 -16.30
CA LEU A 39 3.70 3.32 -16.66
C LEU A 39 3.06 2.13 -15.95
N LEU A 40 2.34 2.37 -14.85
CA LEU A 40 1.65 1.37 -14.04
C LEU A 40 0.13 1.33 -14.31
N SER A 41 -0.36 2.18 -15.21
CA SER A 41 -1.77 2.22 -15.59
C SER A 41 -2.24 0.86 -16.12
N ASN A 42 -3.43 0.44 -15.71
CA ASN A 42 -4.06 -0.85 -16.04
C ASN A 42 -3.28 -2.11 -15.59
N ILE A 43 -2.30 -1.97 -14.69
CA ILE A 43 -1.62 -3.10 -14.08
C ILE A 43 -2.42 -3.55 -12.83
N PRO A 44 -2.66 -4.86 -12.64
CA PRO A 44 -3.32 -5.35 -11.43
C PRO A 44 -2.48 -5.03 -10.18
N LEU A 45 -3.16 -4.49 -9.17
CA LEU A 45 -2.60 -4.15 -7.87
C LEU A 45 -3.20 -5.07 -6.80
N LEU A 46 -2.33 -5.75 -6.05
CA LEU A 46 -2.69 -6.52 -4.87
C LEU A 46 -2.14 -5.81 -3.64
N VAL A 47 -3.00 -5.52 -2.67
CA VAL A 47 -2.60 -4.94 -1.39
C VAL A 47 -2.65 -6.00 -0.29
N PHE A 48 -1.56 -6.16 0.45
CA PHE A 48 -1.51 -7.00 1.65
C PHE A 48 -1.47 -6.12 2.90
N ALA A 49 -2.44 -6.32 3.80
CA ALA A 49 -2.35 -5.87 5.18
C ALA A 49 -1.56 -6.90 6.00
N ASN A 50 -0.27 -6.66 6.17
CA ASN A 50 0.65 -7.58 6.86
C ASN A 50 0.65 -7.37 8.38
N LYS A 51 1.16 -8.35 9.15
CA LYS A 51 1.25 -8.33 10.62
C LYS A 51 -0.08 -8.26 11.38
N GLN A 52 -1.13 -8.83 10.80
CA GLN A 52 -2.47 -8.97 11.41
C GLN A 52 -2.48 -9.84 12.68
N ASP A 53 -1.41 -10.58 12.95
CA ASP A 53 -1.20 -11.35 14.17
C ASP A 53 -0.91 -10.48 15.40
N LEU A 54 -0.50 -9.22 15.21
CA LEU A 54 -0.15 -8.33 16.30
C LEU A 54 -1.39 -7.66 16.92
N PRO A 55 -1.42 -7.48 18.26
CA PRO A 55 -2.61 -7.01 18.98
C PRO A 55 -3.01 -5.56 18.64
N ASN A 56 -2.11 -4.81 17.99
CA ASN A 56 -2.30 -3.44 17.57
C ASN A 56 -2.42 -3.31 16.04
N ALA A 57 -2.73 -4.38 15.32
CA ALA A 57 -3.05 -4.28 13.91
C ALA A 57 -4.31 -3.42 13.68
N TYR A 58 -4.33 -2.70 12.56
CA TYR A 58 -5.56 -2.09 12.04
C TYR A 58 -6.46 -3.16 11.44
N GLU A 59 -7.77 -2.99 11.65
CA GLU A 59 -8.79 -3.79 10.98
C GLU A 59 -8.80 -3.46 9.48
N MET A 60 -9.24 -4.42 8.66
CA MET A 60 -9.25 -4.26 7.20
C MET A 60 -10.05 -3.03 6.75
N ASP A 61 -11.18 -2.73 7.40
CA ASP A 61 -12.01 -1.56 7.08
C ASP A 61 -11.29 -0.23 7.36
N GLU A 62 -10.41 -0.19 8.36
CA GLU A 62 -9.60 0.99 8.66
C GLU A 62 -8.57 1.19 7.55
N ILE A 63 -7.88 0.12 7.15
CA ILE A 63 -6.88 0.16 6.07
C ILE A 63 -7.51 0.57 4.74
N ILE A 64 -8.67 0.00 4.38
CA ILE A 64 -9.39 0.35 3.14
C ILE A 64 -9.83 1.82 3.15
N ARG A 65 -10.22 2.38 4.30
CA ARG A 65 -10.58 3.80 4.37
C ARG A 65 -9.40 4.73 4.06
N TYR A 66 -8.17 4.24 4.23
CA TYR A 66 -6.95 5.02 3.99
C TYR A 66 -6.31 4.75 2.63
N LEU A 67 -6.76 3.76 1.85
CA LEU A 67 -6.27 3.44 0.49
C LEU A 67 -7.28 3.89 -0.57
#